data_AF-A0A2V6FCJ6-F1
#
_entry.id   AF-A0A2V6FCJ6-F1
#
_cell.length_a   1.000
_cell.length_b   1.000
_cell.length_c   1.000
_cell.angle_alpha   90.00
_cell.angle_beta   90.00
_cell.angle_gamma   90.00
#
_symmetry.space_group_name_H-M   'P 1'
#
loop_
_entity.id
_entity.type
_entity.pdbx_description
1 polymer ?
#
loop_
_entity_poly.entity_id
_entity_poly.type
_entity_poly.pdbx_seq_one_letter_code
_entity_poly.pdbx_strand_id
1 'polypeptide(L)' 'APHPAHPQVLIASPCSGHGFKFSSVIGEVLADLLAGGRCGFDLGLFRHRWFGRS' A
#
# COMPACT_ATOMS: atom_id res chain seq x y z
N ALA A 1 1.19 -1.14 4.43
CA ALA A 1 0.66 -1.94 5.56
C ALA A 1 -0.72 -1.37 5.92
N PRO A 2 -1.71 -2.22 6.23
CA PRO A 2 -3.05 -1.75 6.59
C PRO A 2 -3.01 -0.87 7.84
N HIS A 3 -4.05 -0.04 8.01
CA HIS A 3 -4.17 0.84 9.17
C HIS A 3 -4.34 0.00 10.46
N PRO A 4 -3.59 0.28 11.54
CA PRO A 4 -3.58 -0.57 12.73
C PRO A 4 -4.93 -0.65 13.45
N ALA A 5 -5.73 0.43 13.45
CA ALA A 5 -7.08 0.42 14.01
C ALA A 5 -8.17 -0.02 13.01
N HIS A 6 -7.84 -0.10 11.71
CA HIS A 6 -8.80 -0.39 10.65
C HIS A 6 -8.14 -1.30 9.60
N PRO A 7 -8.13 -2.62 9.82
CA PRO A 7 -7.40 -3.56 8.96
C PRO A 7 -7.88 -3.56 7.50
N GLN A 8 -9.13 -3.17 7.26
CA GLN A 8 -9.72 -3.00 5.91
C GLN A 8 -9.32 -1.70 5.20
N VAL A 9 -8.53 -0.82 5.83
CA VAL A 9 -8.13 0.47 5.27
C VAL A 9 -6.66 0.44 4.86
N LEU A 10 -6.39 0.75 3.60
CA LEU A 10 -5.05 0.95 3.04
C LEU A 10 -4.91 2.41 2.59
N ILE A 11 -3.76 2.99 2.91
CA ILE A 11 -3.40 4.35 2.50
C ILE A 11 -2.31 4.24 1.43
N ALA A 12 -2.58 4.82 0.27
CA ALA A 12 -1.62 5.02 -0.80
C ALA A 12 -1.57 6.51 -1.16
N SER A 13 -0.38 7.10 -1.18
CA SER A 13 -0.16 8.49 -1.55
C SER A 13 0.95 8.57 -2.61
N PRO A 14 0.63 8.34 -3.89
CA PRO A 14 1.59 8.43 -4.99
C PRO A 14 1.74 9.90 -5.47
N CYS A 15 2.01 10.83 -4.56
CA CYS A 15 1.92 12.28 -4.78
C CYS A 15 3.19 12.95 -5.35
N SER A 16 4.09 12.21 -6.00
CA SER A 16 5.35 12.73 -6.55
C SER A 16 5.32 13.04 -8.06
N GLY A 17 4.13 13.23 -8.65
CA GLY A 17 3.95 13.50 -10.09
C GLY A 17 4.11 12.27 -11.02
N HIS A 18 4.43 11.11 -10.46
CA HIS A 18 4.63 9.86 -11.24
C HIS A 18 3.47 8.87 -11.11
N GLY A 19 2.49 9.13 -10.23
CA GLY A 19 1.42 8.19 -9.88
C GLY A 19 0.55 7.74 -11.05
N PHE A 20 0.39 8.56 -12.11
CA PHE A 20 -0.46 8.22 -13.25
C PHE A 20 0.08 7.04 -14.07
N LYS A 21 1.40 7.02 -14.33
CA LYS A 21 2.05 5.95 -15.13
C LYS A 21 2.04 4.60 -14.42
N PHE A 22 1.98 4.61 -13.09
CA PHE A 22 2.00 3.42 -12.25
C PHE A 22 0.63 3.07 -11.68
N SER A 23 -0.43 3.77 -12.09
CA SER A 23 -1.77 3.61 -11.52
C SER A 23 -2.30 2.18 -11.62
N SER A 24 -2.10 1.50 -12.77
CA SER A 24 -2.50 0.11 -12.97
C SER A 24 -1.81 -0.85 -12.00
N VAL A 25 -0.48 -0.75 -11.86
CA VAL A 25 0.30 -1.59 -10.94
C VAL A 25 -0.05 -1.27 -9.49
N ILE A 26 -0.24 0.00 -9.13
CA ILE A 26 -0.68 0.40 -7.79
C ILE A 26 -2.04 -0.22 -7.47
N GLY A 27 -2.97 -0.24 -8.44
CA GLY A 27 -4.28 -0.86 -8.29
C GLY A 27 -4.20 -2.37 -8.05
N GLU A 28 -3.40 -3.07 -8.85
CA GLU A 28 -3.15 -4.52 -8.68
C GLU A 28 -2.57 -4.84 -7.31
N VAL A 29 -1.54 -4.09 -6.89
CA VAL A 29 -0.94 -4.22 -5.57
C VAL A 29 -1.95 -3.99 -4.44
N LEU A 30 -2.81 -2.97 -4.55
CA LEU A 30 -3.81 -2.69 -3.53
C LEU A 30 -4.89 -3.78 -3.48
N ALA A 31 -5.31 -4.30 -4.62
CA ALA A 31 -6.28 -5.40 -4.70
C ALA A 31 -5.72 -6.66 -4.03
N ASP A 32 -4.48 -7.04 -4.33
CA ASP A 32 -3.80 -8.18 -3.70
C ASP A 32 -3.68 -8.02 -2.19
N LEU A 33 -3.30 -6.82 -1.73
CA LEU A 33 -3.19 -6.52 -0.30
C LEU A 33 -4.54 -6.57 0.42
N LEU A 34 -5.64 -6.13 -0.22
CA LEU A 34 -6.99 -6.22 0.34
C LEU A 34 -7.52 -7.66 0.37
N ALA A 35 -7.19 -8.45 -0.65
CA ALA A 35 -7.60 -9.85 -0.75
C ALA A 35 -6.83 -10.79 0.21
N GLY A 36 -5.87 -10.27 0.99
CA GLY A 36 -5.01 -11.07 1.87
C GLY A 36 -3.94 -11.87 1.11
N GLY A 37 -3.72 -11.54 -0.16
CA GLY A 37 -2.69 -12.13 -1.01
C GLY A 37 -1.31 -11.54 -0.74
N ARG A 38 -0.29 -12.21 -1.29
CA ARG A 38 1.08 -11.66 -1.36
C ARG A 38 1.26 -11.04 -2.73
N CYS A 39 1.42 -9.72 -2.77
CA CYS A 39 1.85 -9.01 -3.96
C CYS A 39 3.28 -9.47 -4.35
N GLY A 40 3.52 -9.70 -5.65
CA GLY A 40 4.81 -10.14 -6.18
C GLY A 40 5.90 -9.05 -6.21
N PHE A 41 5.55 -7.82 -5.87
CA PHE A 41 6.47 -6.68 -5.82
C PHE A 41 7.00 -6.45 -4.39
N ASP A 42 8.28 -6.11 -4.27
CA ASP A 42 8.85 -5.69 -2.99
C ASP A 42 8.39 -4.26 -2.65
N LEU A 43 7.39 -4.18 -1.77
CA LEU A 43 6.86 -2.92 -1.26
C LEU A 43 7.62 -2.41 -0.03
N GLY A 44 8.78 -2.99 0.33
CA GLY A 44 9.55 -2.63 1.51
C GLY A 44 9.88 -1.13 1.57
N LEU A 45 10.24 -0.53 0.43
CA LEU A 45 10.57 0.90 0.32
C LEU A 45 9.37 1.83 0.49
N PHE A 46 8.16 1.35 0.16
CA PHE A 46 6.92 2.13 0.23
C PHE A 46 6.07 1.76 1.45
N ARG A 47 6.60 0.92 2.34
CA ARG A 47 5.90 0.47 3.53
C ARG A 47 5.89 1.61 4.54
N HIS A 48 4.76 2.30 4.61
CA HIS A 48 4.52 3.25 5.69
C HIS A 48 4.65 2.53 7.04
N ARG A 49 5.63 2.93 7.85
CA ARG A 49 5.71 2.53 9.26
C ARG A 49 4.81 3.45 10.04
N TRP A 50 3.77 2.87 10.61
CA TRP A 50 3.04 3.51 11.70
C TRP A 50 4.00 3.62 12.89
N PHE A 51 4.62 4.79 13.07
CA PHE A 51 5.43 5.13 14.25
C PHE A 51 4.51 5.37 15.46
N GLY A 52 3.82 4.31 15.88
CA GLY A 52 2.79 4.36 16.92
C GLY A 52 2.55 2.98 17.50
N ARG A 53 3.58 2.41 18.12
CA ARG A 53 3.45 1.35 19.14
C ARG A 53 4.23 1.84 20.36
N SER A 54 3.52 2.56 21.24
CA SER A 54 3.62 2.27 22.67
C SER A 54 2.57 1.22 23.00
#